data_AF-A0A7S4LI10-F1
#
_entry.id   AF-A0A7S4LI10-F1
#
_cell.length_a   1.000
_cell.length_b   1.000
_cell.length_c   1.000
_cell.angle_alpha   90.00
_cell.angle_beta   90.00
_cell.angle_gamma   90.00
#
_symmetry.space_group_name_H-M   'P 1'
#
loop_
_entity.id
_entity.type
_entity.pdbx_description
1 polymer ?
#
loop_
_entity_poly.entity_id
_entity_poly.type
_entity_poly.pdbx_seq_one_letter_code
_entity_poly.pdbx_strand_id
1 'polypeptide(L)'
;GHLEGGAGTAGVIKAVMCLQKETVPPNLHLRAVNPMIDLTGHAVLFPTEPVSLKVSGRDVGFAAGISSFGFGGTNAHAIVQQAPDNVVWAPAPELYARKWLPWKPRDHALMQKVVADTTAVEVGVGRRLWRLFS
;
A
#
# COMPACT_ATOMS: atom_id res chain seq x y z
N GLY A 1 6.18 8.41 -16.46
CA GLY A 1 7.18 9.45 -16.78
C GLY A 1 8.45 9.22 -15.97
N HIS A 2 9.47 10.05 -16.17
CA HIS A 2 10.72 10.01 -15.41
C HIS A 2 10.68 11.07 -14.30
N LEU A 3 10.70 10.64 -13.04
CA LEU A 3 10.58 11.54 -11.88
C LEU A 3 11.93 11.96 -11.29
N GLU A 4 13.04 11.71 -12.00
CA GLU A 4 14.40 12.02 -11.56
C GLU A 4 14.66 11.52 -10.13
N GLY A 5 14.94 12.41 -9.19
CA GLY A 5 15.15 12.06 -7.78
C GLY A 5 13.96 11.32 -7.13
N GLY A 6 12.75 11.45 -7.68
CA GLY A 6 11.56 10.74 -7.22
C GLY A 6 11.32 9.38 -7.89
N ALA A 7 12.12 8.98 -8.89
CA ALA A 7 11.88 7.76 -9.67
C ALA A 7 11.94 6.49 -8.80
N GLY A 8 12.91 6.42 -7.89
CA GLY A 8 13.04 5.30 -6.94
C GLY A 8 11.81 5.16 -6.04
N THR A 9 11.35 6.26 -5.45
CA THR A 9 10.17 6.28 -4.57
C THR A 9 8.91 5.84 -5.31
N ALA A 10 8.69 6.33 -6.53
CA ALA A 10 7.55 5.90 -7.34
C ALA A 10 7.63 4.41 -7.70
N GLY A 11 8.83 3.88 -7.96
CA GLY A 11 9.08 2.45 -8.16
C GLY A 11 8.71 1.62 -6.92
N VAL A 12 9.12 2.06 -5.74
CA VAL A 12 8.77 1.40 -4.46
C VAL A 12 7.27 1.43 -4.22
N ILE A 13 6.61 2.57 -4.41
CA ILE A 13 5.15 2.69 -4.25
C ILE A 13 4.44 1.74 -5.21
N LYS A 14 4.82 1.71 -6.50
CA LYS A 14 4.25 0.79 -7.48
C LYS A 14 4.44 -0.67 -7.03
N ALA A 15 5.65 -1.04 -6.62
CA ALA A 15 5.96 -2.40 -6.18
C ALA A 15 5.10 -2.83 -4.99
N VAL A 16 5.01 -1.99 -3.94
CA VAL A 16 4.16 -2.26 -2.77
C VAL A 16 2.69 -2.42 -3.18
N MET A 17 2.18 -1.54 -4.05
CA MET A 17 0.81 -1.63 -4.54
C MET A 17 0.57 -2.91 -5.35
N CYS A 18 1.52 -3.34 -6.19
CA CYS A 18 1.42 -4.60 -6.94
C CYS A 18 1.36 -5.81 -6.02
N LEU A 19 2.18 -5.83 -4.96
CA LEU A 19 2.18 -6.91 -3.97
C LEU A 19 0.89 -6.92 -3.15
N GLN A 20 0.44 -5.77 -2.65
CA GLN A 20 -0.80 -5.66 -1.87
C GLN A 20 -2.07 -5.99 -2.66
N LYS A 21 -2.09 -5.68 -3.96
CA LYS A 21 -3.21 -5.97 -4.86
C LYS A 21 -3.03 -7.27 -5.64
N GLU A 22 -1.91 -7.95 -5.44
CA GLU A 22 -1.54 -9.21 -6.09
C GLU A 22 -1.74 -9.16 -7.62
N THR A 23 -1.48 -8.00 -8.21
CA THR A 23 -1.74 -7.70 -9.62
C THR A 23 -0.70 -6.70 -10.15
N VAL A 24 -0.12 -7.00 -11.31
CA VAL A 24 0.82 -6.12 -12.01
C VAL A 24 0.08 -5.33 -13.08
N PRO A 25 0.10 -3.98 -13.04
CA PRO A 25 -0.54 -3.16 -14.07
C PRO A 25 0.26 -3.19 -15.38
N PRO A 26 -0.40 -2.90 -16.53
CA PRO A 26 0.25 -2.85 -17.82
C PRO A 26 1.31 -1.74 -17.92
N ASN A 27 2.33 -1.97 -18.76
CA ASN A 27 3.27 -0.93 -19.15
C ASN A 27 2.61 -0.02 -20.19
N LEU A 28 2.24 1.18 -19.75
CA LEU A 28 1.62 2.18 -20.60
C LEU A 28 2.55 2.52 -21.79
N HIS A 29 2.00 2.47 -23.00
CA HIS A 29 2.68 2.70 -24.29
C HIS A 29 3.63 1.59 -24.78
N LEU A 30 3.73 0.45 -24.10
CA LEU A 30 4.49 -0.68 -24.63
C LEU A 30 3.72 -1.34 -25.80
N ARG A 31 4.20 -1.15 -27.03
CA ARG A 31 3.63 -1.77 -28.25
C ARG A 31 4.43 -2.98 -28.73
N ALA A 32 5.75 -2.91 -28.65
CA ALA A 32 6.67 -3.98 -28.98
C ALA A 32 7.93 -3.83 -28.11
N VAL A 33 8.54 -4.96 -27.74
CA VAL A 33 9.84 -4.97 -27.06
C VAL A 33 10.92 -4.56 -28.06
N ASN A 34 11.96 -3.86 -27.59
CA ASN A 34 13.09 -3.50 -28.43
C ASN A 34 13.76 -4.78 -29.00
N PRO A 35 13.89 -4.92 -30.33
CA PRO A 35 14.43 -6.14 -30.96
C PRO A 35 15.91 -6.40 -30.61
N MET A 36 16.62 -5.42 -30.06
CA MET A 36 18.00 -5.57 -29.58
C MET A 36 18.08 -6.28 -28.22
N ILE A 37 16.96 -6.56 -27.57
CA ILE A 37 16.91 -7.29 -26.30
C ILE A 37 16.67 -8.77 -26.61
N ASP A 38 17.67 -9.61 -26.37
CA ASP A 38 17.52 -11.06 -26.43
C ASP A 38 16.76 -11.56 -25.19
N LEU A 39 15.62 -12.22 -25.42
CA LEU A 39 14.77 -12.79 -24.38
C LEU A 39 14.89 -14.31 -24.31
N THR A 40 15.70 -14.91 -25.17
CA THR A 40 15.85 -16.37 -25.25
C THR A 40 16.37 -16.91 -23.93
N GLY A 41 15.61 -17.82 -23.31
CA GLY A 41 15.98 -18.44 -22.02
C GLY A 41 15.66 -17.60 -20.78
N HIS A 42 15.03 -16.42 -20.92
CA HIS A 42 14.64 -15.59 -19.79
C HIS A 42 13.14 -15.72 -19.46
N ALA A 43 12.82 -16.01 -18.21
CA ALA A 43 11.45 -16.07 -17.71
C ALA A 43 10.91 -14.66 -17.41
N VAL A 44 10.77 -13.84 -18.46
CA VAL A 44 10.33 -12.44 -18.36
C VAL A 44 9.05 -12.24 -19.13
N LEU A 45 8.09 -11.57 -18.50
CA LEU A 45 6.85 -11.10 -19.12
C LEU A 45 6.82 -9.57 -19.03
N PHE A 46 6.44 -8.91 -20.11
CA PHE A 46 6.14 -7.47 -20.12
C PHE A 46 4.61 -7.28 -20.19
N PRO A 47 3.94 -6.92 -19.08
CA PRO A 47 2.49 -6.79 -19.06
C PRO A 47 1.99 -5.72 -20.04
N THR A 48 1.13 -6.10 -20.98
CA THR A 48 0.33 -5.18 -21.84
C THR A 48 -1.11 -5.04 -21.36
N GLU A 49 -1.52 -5.91 -20.44
CA GLU A 49 -2.77 -5.91 -19.69
C GLU A 49 -2.50 -6.24 -18.21
N PRO A 50 -3.47 -6.07 -17.28
CA PRO A 50 -3.27 -6.46 -15.89
C PRO A 50 -2.97 -7.96 -15.74
N VAL A 51 -1.91 -8.31 -15.02
CA VAL A 51 -1.49 -9.71 -14.78
C VAL A 51 -1.63 -10.04 -13.30
N SER A 52 -2.38 -11.09 -12.96
CA SER A 52 -2.46 -11.56 -11.58
C SER A 52 -1.15 -12.22 -11.15
N LEU A 53 -0.71 -11.93 -9.93
CA LEU A 53 0.42 -12.63 -9.29
C LEU A 53 0.01 -14.00 -8.73
N LYS A 54 -1.29 -14.24 -8.54
CA LYS A 54 -1.80 -15.53 -8.08
C LYS A 54 -1.58 -16.60 -9.14
N VAL A 55 -0.55 -17.41 -8.95
CA VAL A 55 -0.36 -18.64 -9.70
C VAL A 55 -0.99 -19.77 -8.90
N SER A 56 -1.87 -20.53 -9.54
CA SER A 56 -2.53 -21.71 -8.95
C SER A 56 -1.51 -22.64 -8.28
N GLY A 57 -1.65 -22.87 -6.96
CA GLY A 57 -0.86 -23.84 -6.21
C GLY A 57 0.43 -23.33 -5.54
N ARG A 58 0.62 -22.01 -5.40
CA ARG A 58 1.76 -21.43 -4.65
C ARG A 58 1.30 -20.54 -3.50
N ASP A 59 1.47 -21.02 -2.27
CA ASP A 59 1.37 -20.25 -1.02
C ASP A 59 2.74 -19.66 -0.64
N VAL A 60 3.42 -19.00 -1.57
CA VAL A 60 4.67 -18.29 -1.27
C VAL A 60 4.45 -16.80 -1.43
N GLY A 61 4.89 -16.01 -0.44
CA GLY A 61 4.80 -14.55 -0.49
C GLY A 61 5.52 -14.00 -1.72
N PHE A 62 4.89 -13.07 -2.43
CA PHE A 62 5.46 -12.48 -3.64
C PHE A 62 6.58 -11.50 -3.28
N ALA A 63 7.58 -11.37 -4.17
CA ALA A 63 8.64 -10.40 -4.06
C ALA A 63 8.74 -9.54 -5.32
N ALA A 64 9.16 -8.29 -5.15
CA ALA A 64 9.38 -7.33 -6.21
C ALA A 64 10.80 -6.76 -6.10
N GLY A 65 11.52 -6.74 -7.22
CA GLY A 65 12.78 -6.01 -7.36
C GLY A 65 12.52 -4.61 -7.90
N ILE A 66 13.19 -3.61 -7.33
CA ILE A 66 13.14 -2.21 -7.75
C ILE A 66 14.57 -1.76 -8.04
N SER A 67 14.82 -1.32 -9.26
CA SER A 67 16.12 -0.79 -9.69
C SER A 67 15.99 0.68 -10.07
N SER A 68 16.97 1.49 -9.66
CA SER A 68 17.09 2.90 -10.04
C SER A 68 18.53 3.21 -10.41
N PHE A 69 18.72 3.76 -11.60
CA PHE A 69 20.04 4.06 -12.18
C PHE A 69 20.16 5.56 -12.40
N GLY A 70 21.05 6.22 -11.65
CA GLY A 70 21.30 7.64 -11.76
C GLY A 70 22.24 7.96 -12.92
N PHE A 71 22.00 9.05 -13.63
CA PHE A 71 22.82 9.47 -14.76
C PHE A 71 24.30 9.68 -14.38
N GLY A 72 24.57 10.14 -13.15
CA GLY A 72 25.94 10.29 -12.61
C GLY A 72 26.63 8.97 -12.23
N GLY A 73 26.00 7.82 -12.48
CA GLY A 73 26.57 6.49 -12.23
C GLY A 73 26.20 5.86 -10.88
N THR A 74 25.54 6.60 -9.98
CA THR A 74 25.04 6.03 -8.72
C THR A 74 23.82 5.15 -8.97
N ASN A 75 23.91 3.90 -8.53
CA ASN A 75 22.87 2.89 -8.73
C ASN A 75 22.34 2.41 -7.37
N ALA A 76 21.04 2.12 -7.32
CA ALA A 76 20.40 1.51 -6.17
C ALA A 76 19.47 0.38 -6.60
N HIS A 77 19.42 -0.68 -5.79
CA HIS A 77 18.52 -1.81 -5.98
C HIS A 77 17.94 -2.24 -4.64
N ALA A 78 16.65 -2.54 -4.63
CA ALA A 78 15.94 -3.01 -3.45
C ALA A 78 15.04 -4.20 -3.81
N ILE A 79 14.92 -5.14 -2.88
CA ILE A 79 13.98 -6.25 -2.97
C ILE A 79 12.97 -6.08 -1.84
N VAL A 80 11.69 -6.11 -2.18
CA VAL A 80 10.58 -6.00 -1.24
C VAL A 80 9.75 -7.28 -1.33
N GLN A 81 9.46 -7.88 -0.19
CA GLN A 81 8.64 -9.08 -0.10
C GLN A 81 7.31 -8.74 0.59
N GLN A 82 6.24 -9.38 0.15
CA GLN A 82 4.95 -9.36 0.83
C GLN A 82 5.09 -9.93 2.24
N ALA A 83 4.51 -9.24 3.22
CA ALA A 83 4.43 -9.74 4.58
C ALA A 83 3.53 -10.98 4.63
N PRO A 84 3.82 -11.98 5.48
CA PRO A 84 2.97 -13.16 5.58
C PRO A 84 1.62 -12.80 6.21
N ASP A 85 0.56 -13.49 5.79
CA ASP A 85 -0.83 -13.22 6.23
C ASP A 85 -1.05 -13.44 7.74
N ASN A 86 -0.13 -14.15 8.41
CA ASN A 86 -0.19 -14.45 9.83
C ASN A 86 0.49 -13.39 10.71
N VAL A 87 0.92 -12.26 10.17
CA VAL A 87 1.32 -11.11 11.02
C VAL A 87 0.05 -10.53 11.62
N VAL A 88 -0.36 -11.10 12.75
CA VAL A 88 -1.36 -10.49 13.62
C VAL A 88 -0.74 -9.23 14.17
N TRP A 89 -1.10 -8.09 13.58
CA TRP A 89 -0.91 -6.80 14.23
C TRP A 89 -1.89 -6.77 15.40
N ALA A 90 -1.51 -7.41 16.51
CA ALA A 90 -2.25 -7.27 17.74
C ALA A 90 -1.99 -5.82 18.19
N PRO A 91 -3.02 -4.94 18.21
CA PRO A 91 -2.85 -3.70 18.94
C PRO A 91 -2.42 -4.10 20.36
N ALA A 92 -1.38 -3.47 20.89
CA ALA A 92 -1.04 -3.64 22.31
C ALA A 92 -2.34 -3.49 23.11
N PRO A 93 -2.62 -4.37 24.11
CA PRO A 93 -3.89 -4.35 24.81
C PRO A 93 -4.20 -2.91 25.21
N GLU A 94 -5.30 -2.37 24.64
CA GLU A 94 -5.70 -1.01 24.91
C GLU A 94 -6.10 -0.93 26.39
N LEU A 95 -5.17 -0.56 27.25
CA LEU A 95 -5.51 0.28 28.39
C LEU A 95 -5.86 1.64 27.79
N TYR A 96 -7.04 1.76 27.19
CA TYR A 96 -7.57 3.05 26.76
C TYR A 96 -7.84 3.90 28.01
N ALA A 97 -6.81 4.60 28.48
CA ALA A 97 -7.00 5.82 29.22
C ALA A 97 -7.20 6.93 28.20
N ARG A 98 -8.29 7.71 28.31
CA ARG A 98 -8.47 8.94 27.53
C ARG A 98 -7.24 9.83 27.72
N LYS A 99 -6.29 9.80 26.78
CA LYS A 99 -5.23 10.78 26.67
C LYS A 99 -5.73 11.86 25.72
N TRP A 100 -5.93 13.07 26.25
CA TRP A 100 -6.07 14.26 25.42
C TRP A 100 -4.79 14.41 24.59
N LEU A 101 -4.84 14.03 23.32
CA LEU A 101 -3.80 14.39 22.36
C LEU A 101 -4.04 15.85 22.01
N PRO A 102 -3.11 16.78 22.29
CA PRO A 102 -3.29 18.20 22.00
C PRO A 102 -3.07 18.44 20.50
N TRP A 103 -3.85 17.81 19.64
CA TRP A 103 -3.91 18.20 18.24
C TRP A 103 -4.76 19.47 18.17
N LYS A 104 -4.12 20.63 18.28
CA LYS A 104 -4.75 21.88 17.85
C LYS A 104 -4.71 21.88 16.31
N PRO A 105 -5.87 21.94 15.63
CA PRO A 105 -5.88 22.34 14.24
C PRO A 105 -5.14 23.69 14.17
N ARG A 106 -4.09 23.78 13.37
CA ARG A 106 -3.55 25.10 13.03
C ARG A 106 -4.47 25.66 11.96
N ASP A 107 -5.00 26.86 12.19
CA ASP A 107 -5.74 27.60 11.16
C ASP A 107 -4.78 27.84 9.99
N HIS A 108 -4.90 27.04 8.94
CA HIS A 108 -4.13 27.18 7.72
C HIS A 108 -5.06 27.01 6.53
N ALA A 109 -4.99 27.93 5.56
CA ALA A 109 -5.94 28.01 4.45
C ALA A 109 -5.97 26.76 3.54
N LEU A 110 -4.98 25.87 3.65
CA LEU A 110 -4.86 24.64 2.86
C LEU A 110 -5.26 23.36 3.63
N MET A 111 -5.55 23.44 4.92
CA MET A 111 -6.07 22.29 5.68
C MET A 111 -7.54 22.09 5.34
N GLN A 112 -7.91 20.88 4.91
CA GLN A 112 -9.31 20.53 4.71
C GLN A 112 -10.06 20.67 6.03
N LYS A 113 -11.20 21.38 6.01
CA LYS A 113 -12.13 21.40 7.15
C LYS A 113 -12.58 19.96 7.38
N VAL A 114 -12.29 19.41 8.55
CA VAL A 114 -12.92 18.18 9.00
C VAL A 114 -14.41 18.47 9.13
N VAL A 115 -15.24 17.94 8.23
CA VAL A 115 -16.69 17.94 8.39
C VAL A 115 -16.98 16.90 9.45
N ALA A 116 -17.28 17.35 10.67
CA ALA A 116 -17.71 16.49 11.75
C ALA A 116 -19.15 16.03 11.48
N ASP A 117 -19.32 15.01 10.64
CA ASP A 117 -20.57 14.25 10.65
C ASP A 117 -20.43 13.08 11.61
N THR A 118 -20.69 13.37 12.88
CA THR A 118 -20.73 12.38 13.96
C THR A 118 -22.20 12.14 14.29
N THR A 119 -22.96 11.54 13.38
CA THR A 119 -24.18 10.85 13.79
C THR A 119 -23.75 9.59 14.52
N ALA A 120 -23.85 9.63 15.85
CA ALA A 120 -23.67 8.48 16.72
C ALA A 120 -24.54 7.31 16.23
N VAL A 121 -23.91 6.19 15.88
CA VAL A 121 -24.61 4.93 15.66
C VAL A 121 -24.85 4.32 17.05
N GLU A 122 -26.09 4.36 17.52
CA GLU A 122 -26.52 3.57 18.68
C GLU A 122 -26.35 2.08 18.35
N VAL A 123 -25.33 1.44 18.92
CA VAL A 123 -25.24 -0.02 18.94
C VAL A 123 -26.19 -0.50 20.04
N GLY A 124 -27.43 -0.78 19.65
CA GLY A 124 -28.47 -1.29 20.55
C GLY A 124 -28.09 -2.63 21.16
N VAL A 125 -27.72 -2.63 22.45
CA VAL A 125 -27.67 -3.84 23.27
C VAL A 125 -28.70 -3.70 24.39
N GLY A 126 -29.78 -4.47 24.26
CA GLY A 126 -30.55 -5.06 25.35
C GLY A 126 -30.88 -4.19 26.57
N ARG A 127 -32.11 -3.67 26.58
CA ARG A 127 -32.82 -3.14 27.76
C ARG A 127 -32.54 -3.94 29.04
N ARG A 128 -32.18 -3.24 30.12
CA ARG A 128 -32.63 -3.59 31.48
C ARG A 128 -32.74 -2.34 32.35
N LEU A 129 -33.99 -1.97 32.60
CA LEU A 129 -34.44 -0.98 33.57
C LEU A 129 -33.92 -1.33 34.97
N TRP A 130 -33.30 -0.37 35.65
CA TRP A 130 -33.32 -0.30 37.11
C TRP A 130 -33.62 1.15 37.52
N ARG A 131 -34.83 1.35 38.06
CA ARG A 131 -35.19 2.50 38.90
C ARG A 131 -34.60 2.29 40.29
N LEU A 132 -34.13 3.36 40.93
CA LEU A 132 -34.11 3.61 42.39
C LEU A 132 -33.72 5.09 42.55
N PHE A 133 -34.68 6.00 42.75
CA PHE A 133 -35.28 6.48 44.01
C PHE A 133 -34.48 7.59 44.71
N SER A 134 -35.24 8.67 44.97
CA SER A 134 -35.05 9.88 45.80
C SER A 134 -33.89 10.82 45.46
#